data_AF-A0A970ZF05-F1
#
_entry.id   AF-A0A970ZF05-F1
#
_cell.length_a   1.000
_cell.length_b   1.000
_cell.length_c   1.000
_cell.angle_alpha   90.00
_cell.angle_beta   90.00
_cell.angle_gamma   90.00
#
_symmetry.space_group_name_H-M   'P 1'
#
loop_
_entity.id
_entity.type
_entity.pdbx_description
1 polymer ?
#
loop_
_entity_poly.entity_id
_entity_poly.type
_entity_poly.pdbx_seq_one_letter_code
_entity_poly.pdbx_strand_id
1 'polypeptide(L)'
;MKKALTIILSLALILSLAACGGGGGKAQTESTPPAESGKVAEDADLARLKELYDGTWINEDPHDGPFEMEVLSTTSIKMTYEASGELICDLFYSPGELTGISVSMSGNSLGKYSIDTQSGILTFRPNDTDVFTYTKE
;
A
#
# COMPACT_ATOMS: atom_id res chain seq x y z
N MET A 1 -15.15 -17.30 39.57
CA MET A 1 -16.49 -16.75 39.87
C MET A 1 -17.09 -16.18 38.57
N LYS A 2 -18.42 -16.13 38.44
CA LYS A 2 -19.12 -15.88 37.16
C LYS A 2 -19.70 -14.45 37.10
N LYS A 3 -19.33 -13.67 36.09
CA LYS A 3 -19.97 -12.42 35.59
C LYS A 3 -19.58 -12.38 34.10
N ALA A 4 -20.42 -12.53 33.09
CA ALA A 4 -21.86 -12.30 32.92
C ALA A 4 -22.24 -10.84 33.13
N LEU A 5 -22.06 -10.04 32.07
CA LEU A 5 -22.87 -8.84 31.82
C LEU A 5 -23.31 -8.84 30.36
N THR A 6 -24.61 -9.02 30.15
CA THR A 6 -25.27 -8.98 28.86
C THR A 6 -25.59 -7.53 28.51
N ILE A 7 -25.29 -7.07 27.30
CA ILE A 7 -25.93 -5.87 26.74
C ILE A 7 -26.66 -6.27 25.46
N ILE A 8 -27.98 -6.06 25.52
CA ILE A 8 -28.95 -6.41 24.47
C ILE A 8 -29.08 -5.21 23.54
N LEU A 9 -28.88 -5.41 22.24
CA LEU A 9 -29.18 -4.40 21.22
C LEU A 9 -30.35 -4.87 20.35
N SER A 10 -31.57 -4.69 20.87
CA SER A 10 -32.84 -4.83 20.14
C SER A 10 -32.90 -3.72 19.07
N LEU A 11 -33.00 -4.04 17.77
CA LEU A 11 -34.17 -4.50 17.00
C LEU A 11 -35.10 -3.37 16.53
N ALA A 12 -35.28 -3.34 15.19
CA ALA A 12 -36.33 -2.69 14.39
C ALA A 12 -36.33 -1.15 14.22
N LEU A 13 -36.21 -0.70 12.96
CA LEU A 13 -37.39 -0.23 12.22
C LEU A 13 -37.26 -0.50 10.70
N ILE A 14 -38.38 -0.40 9.97
CA ILE A 14 -38.64 -0.99 8.65
C ILE A 14 -39.15 0.04 7.63
N LEU A 15 -38.69 -0.12 6.38
CA LEU A 15 -39.39 0.09 5.08
C LEU A 15 -39.98 1.46 4.67
N SER A 16 -39.85 1.71 3.35
CA SER A 16 -40.55 2.70 2.49
C SER A 16 -39.92 4.12 2.46
N LEU A 17 -39.99 4.92 1.38
CA LEU A 17 -40.89 4.91 0.20
C LEU A 17 -40.12 5.03 -1.13
N ALA A 18 -40.79 4.68 -2.24
CA ALA A 18 -40.40 5.03 -3.61
C ALA A 18 -41.16 6.26 -4.14
N ALA A 19 -40.43 7.19 -4.77
CA ALA A 19 -40.91 8.26 -5.65
C ALA A 19 -39.66 8.91 -6.31
N CYS A 20 -39.64 9.50 -7.49
CA CYS A 20 -40.50 9.59 -8.68
C CYS A 20 -39.78 10.60 -9.60
N GLY A 21 -39.82 10.39 -10.93
CA GLY A 21 -39.26 11.32 -11.92
C GLY A 21 -37.85 10.94 -12.41
N GLY A 22 -37.56 10.89 -13.71
CA GLY A 22 -38.42 11.14 -14.88
C GLY A 22 -37.66 11.95 -15.94
N GLY A 23 -37.45 11.37 -17.12
CA GLY A 23 -36.77 12.04 -18.24
C GLY A 23 -36.15 11.04 -19.20
N GLY A 24 -36.79 10.80 -20.35
CA GLY A 24 -36.34 9.84 -21.35
C GLY A 24 -35.54 10.48 -22.50
N GLY A 25 -34.62 9.71 -23.08
CA GLY A 25 -33.88 10.06 -24.29
C GLY A 25 -33.10 8.88 -24.86
N LYS A 26 -33.65 8.21 -25.89
CA LYS A 26 -32.86 7.41 -26.86
C LYS A 26 -32.03 8.41 -27.70
N ALA A 27 -30.84 8.17 -28.28
CA ALA A 27 -29.99 6.98 -28.49
C ALA A 27 -28.53 7.50 -28.76
N GLN A 28 -27.43 6.73 -28.88
CA GLN A 28 -27.17 5.29 -28.82
C GLN A 28 -25.63 5.02 -28.63
N THR A 29 -25.16 3.82 -29.03
CA THR A 29 -23.85 3.41 -29.60
C THR A 29 -22.71 4.46 -29.65
N GLU A 30 -21.47 4.21 -29.19
CA GLU A 30 -20.64 3.02 -29.47
C GLU A 30 -19.56 2.70 -28.40
N SER A 31 -19.31 1.40 -28.24
CA SER A 31 -18.20 0.65 -27.59
C SER A 31 -16.97 1.37 -27.01
N THR A 32 -16.71 1.17 -25.70
CA THR A 32 -15.38 0.80 -25.12
C THR A 32 -15.59 0.23 -23.69
N PRO A 33 -14.97 -0.89 -23.28
CA PRO A 33 -15.00 -1.32 -21.87
C PRO A 33 -14.07 -0.45 -21.00
N PRO A 34 -14.50 0.07 -19.83
CA PRO A 34 -13.62 0.89 -18.98
C PRO A 34 -12.50 0.12 -18.27
N ALA A 35 -12.55 -1.21 -18.30
CA ALA A 35 -11.70 -2.08 -17.47
C ALA A 35 -10.22 -2.15 -17.91
N GLU A 36 -9.91 -1.83 -19.17
CA GLU A 36 -8.55 -1.98 -19.71
C GLU A 36 -7.60 -0.88 -19.21
N SER A 37 -8.08 0.37 -19.13
CA SER A 37 -7.24 1.53 -18.76
C SER A 37 -6.73 1.48 -17.31
N GLY A 38 -7.55 1.00 -16.37
CA GLY A 38 -7.15 0.88 -14.97
C GLY A 38 -6.06 -0.17 -14.76
N LYS A 39 -6.22 -1.33 -15.43
CA LYS A 39 -5.23 -2.41 -15.36
C LYS A 39 -3.88 -2.01 -15.96
N VAL A 40 -3.87 -1.34 -17.11
CA VAL A 40 -2.62 -0.88 -17.75
C VAL A 40 -1.85 0.10 -16.87
N ALA A 41 -2.54 0.96 -16.11
CA ALA A 41 -1.90 1.84 -15.12
C ALA A 41 -1.33 1.05 -13.93
N GLU A 42 -2.09 0.08 -13.39
CA GLU A 42 -1.64 -0.77 -12.28
C GLU A 42 -0.43 -1.64 -12.64
N ASP A 43 -0.43 -2.25 -13.83
CA ASP A 43 0.69 -3.04 -14.36
C ASP A 43 1.97 -2.16 -14.52
N ALA A 44 1.82 -0.88 -14.91
CA ALA A 44 2.92 0.06 -15.06
C ALA A 44 3.46 0.58 -13.71
N ASP A 45 2.57 0.91 -12.77
CA ASP A 45 2.93 1.27 -11.40
C ASP A 45 3.70 0.13 -10.72
N LEU A 46 3.21 -1.12 -10.83
CA LEU A 46 3.87 -2.29 -10.29
C LEU A 46 5.28 -2.48 -10.87
N ALA A 47 5.43 -2.39 -12.19
CA ALA A 47 6.74 -2.51 -12.84
C ALA A 47 7.73 -1.43 -12.34
N ARG A 48 7.26 -0.20 -12.14
CA ARG A 48 8.09 0.91 -11.65
C ARG A 48 8.40 0.82 -10.15
N LEU A 49 7.45 0.36 -9.32
CA LEU A 49 7.69 0.06 -7.91
C LEU A 49 8.77 -1.03 -7.75
N LYS A 50 8.69 -2.10 -8.56
CA LYS A 50 9.72 -3.14 -8.61
C LYS A 50 11.10 -2.61 -8.98
N GLU A 51 11.19 -1.83 -10.06
CA GLU A 51 12.46 -1.21 -10.49
C GLU A 51 13.10 -0.37 -9.37
N LEU A 52 12.28 0.40 -8.66
CA LEU A 52 12.72 1.27 -7.57
C LEU A 52 13.15 0.50 -6.31
N TYR A 53 12.33 -0.44 -5.84
CA TYR A 53 12.49 -1.02 -4.50
C TYR A 53 13.02 -2.46 -4.46
N ASP A 54 12.83 -3.29 -5.49
CA ASP A 54 13.23 -4.71 -5.43
C ASP A 54 14.76 -4.84 -5.32
N GLY A 55 15.27 -5.55 -4.30
CA GLY A 55 16.70 -5.87 -4.13
C GLY A 55 17.20 -5.80 -2.69
N THR A 56 18.51 -6.05 -2.51
CA THR A 56 19.23 -5.92 -1.24
C THR A 56 19.56 -4.44 -0.96
N TRP A 57 19.23 -3.98 0.24
CA TRP A 57 19.52 -2.64 0.75
C TRP A 57 20.47 -2.72 1.94
N ILE A 58 21.62 -2.07 1.82
CA ILE A 58 22.71 -2.06 2.80
C ILE A 58 22.67 -0.72 3.54
N ASN A 59 22.60 -0.72 4.87
CA ASN A 59 22.59 0.51 5.65
C ASN A 59 23.98 1.18 5.61
N GLU A 60 24.02 2.50 5.51
CA GLU A 60 25.26 3.28 5.67
C GLU A 60 25.69 3.38 7.15
N ASP A 61 24.75 3.18 8.09
CA ASP A 61 25.02 3.03 9.52
C ASP A 61 25.51 1.60 9.85
N PRO A 62 26.68 1.43 10.50
CA PRO A 62 27.26 0.12 10.82
C PRO A 62 26.48 -0.70 11.88
N HIS A 63 25.38 -0.19 12.43
CA HIS A 63 24.60 -0.86 13.48
C HIS A 63 23.36 -1.61 12.97
N ASP A 64 23.04 -1.53 11.69
CA ASP A 64 21.88 -2.20 11.08
C ASP A 64 22.31 -3.16 9.97
N GLY A 65 21.61 -4.29 9.83
CA GLY A 65 21.93 -5.30 8.84
C GLY A 65 21.41 -4.95 7.45
N PRO A 66 21.91 -5.61 6.39
CA PRO A 66 21.25 -5.54 5.10
C PRO A 66 19.86 -6.18 5.19
N PHE A 67 18.93 -5.70 4.36
CA PHE A 67 17.60 -6.28 4.21
C PHE A 67 17.17 -6.33 2.75
N GLU A 68 16.34 -7.29 2.40
CA GLU A 68 15.79 -7.43 1.05
C GLU A 68 14.38 -6.84 0.99
N MET A 69 14.06 -6.16 -0.12
CA MET A 69 12.69 -5.76 -0.48
C MET A 69 12.27 -6.51 -1.75
N GLU A 70 11.04 -7.02 -1.77
CA GLU A 70 10.40 -7.61 -2.95
C GLU A 70 8.95 -7.11 -3.02
N VAL A 71 8.64 -6.21 -3.95
CA VAL A 71 7.27 -5.73 -4.20
C VAL A 71 6.45 -6.89 -4.80
N LEU A 72 5.42 -7.35 -4.09
CA LEU A 72 4.58 -8.48 -4.53
C LEU A 72 3.42 -7.99 -5.42
N SER A 73 2.88 -6.82 -5.10
CA SER A 73 1.82 -6.14 -5.84
C SER A 73 1.87 -4.63 -5.55
N THR A 74 0.97 -3.86 -6.18
CA THR A 74 0.69 -2.46 -5.83
C THR A 74 0.24 -2.25 -4.38
N THR A 75 -0.17 -3.31 -3.68
CA THR A 75 -0.71 -3.27 -2.32
C THR A 75 0.08 -4.08 -1.31
N SER A 76 1.14 -4.80 -1.72
CA SER A 76 1.92 -5.64 -0.82
C SER A 76 3.39 -5.71 -1.18
N ILE A 77 4.23 -5.72 -0.15
CA ILE A 77 5.68 -5.84 -0.23
C ILE A 77 6.16 -6.88 0.78
N LYS A 78 7.11 -7.72 0.37
CA LYS A 78 7.84 -8.60 1.27
C LYS A 78 9.13 -7.90 1.69
N MET A 79 9.47 -8.00 2.97
CA MET A 79 10.72 -7.52 3.54
C MET A 79 11.43 -8.68 4.22
N THR A 80 12.68 -8.96 3.85
CA THR A 80 13.47 -10.04 4.45
C THR A 80 14.63 -9.44 5.25
N TYR A 81 14.68 -9.71 6.56
CA TYR A 81 15.79 -9.31 7.42
C TYR A 81 16.49 -10.55 7.97
N GLU A 82 17.83 -10.55 8.03
CA GLU A 82 18.59 -11.73 8.50
C GLU A 82 18.16 -12.23 9.90
N ALA A 83 17.83 -11.30 10.80
CA ALA A 83 17.52 -11.61 12.20
C ALA A 83 16.05 -11.98 12.46
N SER A 84 15.10 -11.51 11.63
CA SER A 84 13.65 -11.70 11.85
C SER A 84 12.92 -12.49 10.76
N GLY A 85 13.59 -12.79 9.64
CA GLY A 85 13.01 -13.51 8.51
C GLY A 85 12.14 -12.64 7.60
N GLU A 86 11.23 -13.29 6.88
CA GLU A 86 10.31 -12.64 5.93
C GLU A 86 9.09 -12.03 6.63
N LEU A 87 8.77 -10.78 6.27
CA LEU A 87 7.57 -10.06 6.66
C LEU A 87 6.79 -9.69 5.39
N ILE A 88 5.53 -10.12 5.27
CA ILE A 88 4.63 -9.62 4.23
C ILE A 88 3.86 -8.44 4.82
N CYS A 89 3.99 -7.28 4.17
CA CYS A 89 3.46 -6.00 4.63
C CYS A 89 2.50 -5.40 3.60
N ASP A 90 1.64 -4.51 4.09
CA ASP A 90 0.76 -3.66 3.28
C ASP A 90 1.60 -2.50 2.70
N LEU A 91 1.49 -2.28 1.39
CA LEU A 91 2.16 -1.22 0.65
C LEU A 91 1.17 -0.09 0.31
N PHE A 92 1.59 1.14 0.57
CA PHE A 92 0.83 2.35 0.23
C PHE A 92 1.71 3.35 -0.53
N TYR A 93 1.17 3.93 -1.59
CA TYR A 93 1.83 4.96 -2.38
C TYR A 93 0.79 5.94 -2.97
N SER A 94 1.26 7.09 -3.45
CA SER A 94 0.42 8.05 -4.19
C SER A 94 0.58 7.79 -5.70
N PRO A 95 -0.52 7.60 -6.47
CA PRO A 95 -0.43 7.37 -7.92
C PRO A 95 0.35 8.48 -8.63
N GLY A 96 1.37 8.10 -9.41
CA GLY A 96 2.31 9.03 -10.06
C GLY A 96 3.49 9.50 -9.19
N GLU A 97 3.50 9.25 -7.87
CA GLU A 97 4.57 9.61 -6.93
C GLU A 97 5.21 8.35 -6.32
N LEU A 98 5.66 7.43 -7.18
CA LEU A 98 6.16 6.10 -6.79
C LEU A 98 7.51 6.11 -6.05
N THR A 99 8.19 7.26 -5.99
CA THR A 99 9.45 7.45 -5.23
C THR A 99 9.25 7.62 -3.72
N GLY A 100 8.00 7.56 -3.24
CA GLY A 100 7.66 7.54 -1.82
C GLY A 100 6.62 6.47 -1.53
N ILE A 101 6.96 5.52 -0.66
CA ILE A 101 6.05 4.46 -0.18
C ILE A 101 5.92 4.52 1.34
N SER A 102 4.78 4.07 1.85
CA SER A 102 4.57 3.78 3.27
C SER A 102 4.29 2.29 3.44
N VAL A 103 4.83 1.69 4.49
CA VAL A 103 4.69 0.26 4.78
C VAL A 103 3.99 0.08 6.11
N SER A 104 3.03 -0.85 6.17
CA SER A 104 2.31 -1.20 7.40
C SER A 104 2.22 -2.70 7.60
N MET A 105 2.07 -3.14 8.85
CA MET A 105 1.82 -4.54 9.18
C MET A 105 0.65 -4.64 10.17
N SER A 106 -0.42 -5.31 9.76
CA SER A 106 -1.66 -5.45 10.55
C SER A 106 -2.23 -4.09 11.00
N GLY A 107 -2.14 -3.07 10.15
CA GLY A 107 -2.60 -1.70 10.43
C GLY A 107 -1.65 -0.84 11.28
N ASN A 108 -0.49 -1.35 11.67
CA ASN A 108 0.55 -0.58 12.36
C ASN A 108 1.56 -0.06 11.34
N SER A 109 1.84 1.25 11.35
CA SER A 109 2.88 1.83 10.49
C SER A 109 4.24 1.26 10.85
N LEU A 110 4.95 0.68 9.87
CA LEU A 110 6.37 0.35 9.98
C LEU A 110 7.25 1.52 9.53
N GLY A 111 6.71 2.48 8.78
CA GLY A 111 7.37 3.72 8.41
C GLY A 111 7.20 4.08 6.94
N LYS A 112 8.01 5.04 6.49
CA LYS A 112 8.03 5.58 5.14
C LYS A 112 9.40 5.38 4.51
N TYR A 113 9.42 5.02 3.24
CA TYR A 113 10.62 4.88 2.43
C TYR A 113 10.55 5.85 1.26
N SER A 114 11.65 6.52 0.95
CA SER A 114 11.77 7.39 -0.22
C SER A 114 13.09 7.17 -0.92
N ILE A 115 13.05 6.99 -2.24
CA ILE A 115 14.22 6.69 -3.08
C ILE A 115 14.58 7.92 -3.92
N ASP A 116 15.81 8.43 -3.77
CA ASP A 116 16.36 9.39 -4.71
C ASP A 116 16.90 8.65 -5.94
N THR A 117 16.23 8.83 -7.08
CA THR A 117 16.56 8.16 -8.33
C THR A 117 17.85 8.67 -9.00
N GLN A 118 18.46 9.76 -8.51
CA GLN A 118 19.74 10.27 -9.01
C GLN A 118 20.93 9.65 -8.28
N SER A 119 20.83 9.51 -6.95
CA SER A 119 21.90 8.94 -6.12
C SER A 119 21.75 7.44 -5.85
N GLY A 120 20.53 6.89 -5.98
CA GLY A 120 20.20 5.52 -5.57
C GLY A 120 20.03 5.34 -4.06
N ILE A 121 20.01 6.43 -3.28
CA ILE A 121 19.90 6.37 -1.82
C ILE A 121 18.44 6.21 -1.40
N LEU A 122 18.15 5.13 -0.69
CA LEU A 122 16.87 4.89 -0.02
C LEU A 122 16.90 5.51 1.37
N THR A 123 15.99 6.43 1.65
CA THR A 123 15.78 7.03 2.98
C THR A 123 14.60 6.34 3.68
N PHE A 124 14.83 5.75 4.84
CA PHE A 124 13.79 5.21 5.72
C PHE A 124 13.50 6.17 6.88
N ARG A 125 12.21 6.30 7.23
CA ARG A 125 11.70 7.06 8.37
C ARG A 125 10.66 6.21 9.11
N PRO A 126 11.02 5.50 10.19
CA PRO A 126 10.05 4.74 10.99
C PRO A 126 9.07 5.65 11.73
N ASN A 127 9.50 6.87 12.05
CA ASN A 127 8.74 7.89 12.78
C ASN A 127 9.17 9.30 12.32
N ASP A 128 8.74 10.35 13.03
CA ASP A 128 9.01 11.74 12.67
C ASP A 128 10.41 12.26 13.09
N THR A 129 11.18 11.51 13.88
CA THR A 129 12.51 11.92 14.37
C THR A 129 13.66 11.19 13.69
N ASP A 130 13.49 9.90 13.44
CA ASP A 130 14.59 9.01 13.06
C ASP A 130 14.68 8.87 11.54
N VAL A 131 15.92 8.82 11.03
CA VAL A 131 16.21 8.77 9.60
C VAL A 131 17.40 7.85 9.36
N PHE A 132 17.24 6.89 8.46
CA PHE A 132 18.27 5.93 8.06
C PHE A 132 18.44 5.99 6.54
N THR A 133 19.66 5.78 6.05
CA THR A 133 19.98 5.77 4.62
C THR A 133 20.59 4.43 4.21
N TYR A 134 20.14 3.92 3.08
CA TYR A 134 20.58 2.64 2.53
C TYR A 134 20.98 2.81 1.07
N THR A 135 22.02 2.09 0.66
CA THR A 135 22.42 1.93 -0.74
C THR A 135 22.03 0.53 -1.23
N LYS A 136 21.67 0.43 -2.51
CA LYS A 136 21.43 -0.86 -3.17
C LYS A 136 22.77 -1.60 -3.38
N GLU A 137 22.77 -2.91 -3.20
CA GLU A 137 23.92 -3.80 -3.52
C GLU A 137 24.24 -3.86 -5.02
#